data_AF-A0A2P4YA22-F1
#
_entry.id   AF-A0A2P4YA22-F1
#
_cell.length_a   1.000
_cell.length_b   1.000
_cell.length_c   1.000
_cell.angle_alpha   90.00
_cell.angle_beta   90.00
_cell.angle_gamma   90.00
#
_symmetry.space_group_name_H-M   'P 1'
#
loop_
_entity.id
_entity.type
_entity.pdbx_description
1 polymer ?
#
loop_
_entity_poly.entity_id
_entity_poly.type
_entity_poly.pdbx_seq_one_letter_code
_entity_poly.pdbx_strand_id
1 'polypeptide(L)'
;MPNLSNPLHHTKQNGILPTNNLYTLQSILSPIPPQINSVSSYQLRCSLVNNPYCIPDDILTTFNTAGTTIGQLVSYQPNEFCWVDVPNGSYASIAITIVDQEERFAKLNDTNLLISLIINELAYSL
;
A
#
# COMPACT_ATOMS: atom_id res chain seq x y z
N MET A 1 85.01 12.13 -39.91
CA MET A 1 84.21 12.69 -38.81
C MET A 1 82.97 13.34 -39.39
N PRO A 2 81.77 12.89 -38.99
CA PRO A 2 80.68 13.83 -38.69
C PRO A 2 80.19 13.65 -37.24
N ASN A 3 79.89 14.77 -36.60
CA ASN A 3 79.45 14.91 -35.21
C ASN A 3 77.94 14.64 -35.05
N LEU A 4 77.54 14.10 -33.88
CA LEU A 4 76.20 13.74 -33.45
C LEU A 4 75.31 14.94 -33.07
N SER A 5 74.00 14.84 -33.33
CA SER A 5 72.96 15.26 -32.38
C SER A 5 71.59 14.61 -32.70
N ASN A 6 71.00 13.97 -31.68
CA ASN A 6 69.77 13.17 -31.64
C ASN A 6 68.48 13.93 -32.03
N PRO A 7 67.53 13.33 -32.77
CA PRO A 7 66.13 13.69 -32.67
C PRO A 7 65.45 12.99 -31.48
N LEU A 8 64.72 13.81 -30.72
CA LEU A 8 64.07 13.54 -29.45
C LEU A 8 62.96 12.48 -29.54
N HIS A 9 62.83 11.77 -28.43
CA HIS A 9 61.89 10.69 -28.11
C HIS A 9 60.43 11.18 -28.20
N HIS A 10 59.73 10.90 -29.32
CA HIS A 10 58.26 10.95 -29.34
C HIS A 10 57.76 9.53 -29.53
N THR A 11 57.52 8.84 -28.42
CA THR A 11 56.69 7.64 -28.38
C THR A 11 55.42 7.91 -29.18
N LYS A 12 55.19 7.17 -30.28
CA LYS A 12 53.84 7.00 -30.81
C LYS A 12 53.06 6.33 -29.70
N GLN A 13 52.39 7.12 -28.87
CA GLN A 13 51.37 6.61 -27.97
C GLN A 13 50.35 5.98 -28.91
N ASN A 14 50.34 4.66 -28.97
CA ASN A 14 49.35 3.90 -29.71
C ASN A 14 48.03 4.30 -29.09
N GLY A 15 47.31 5.23 -29.73
CA GLY A 15 46.03 5.72 -29.28
C GLY A 15 45.04 4.57 -29.37
N ILE A 16 44.95 3.78 -28.31
CA ILE A 16 43.84 2.86 -28.14
C ILE A 16 42.66 3.76 -27.84
N LEU A 17 41.88 4.07 -28.88
CA LEU A 17 40.54 4.60 -28.72
C LEU A 17 39.76 3.62 -27.84
N PRO A 18 39.01 4.05 -26.81
CA PRO A 18 38.21 3.14 -26.03
C PRO A 18 37.29 2.36 -26.98
N THR A 19 37.44 1.03 -26.97
CA THR A 19 36.65 0.10 -27.76
C THR A 19 35.17 0.39 -27.55
N ASN A 20 34.45 0.53 -28.67
CA ASN A 20 33.03 0.85 -28.78
C ASN A 20 32.20 0.38 -27.58
N ASN A 21 31.39 1.28 -27.00
CA ASN A 21 30.32 0.90 -26.08
C ASN A 21 29.37 -0.03 -26.83
N LEU A 22 29.48 -1.34 -26.58
CA LEU A 22 28.52 -2.32 -27.05
C LEU A 22 27.25 -2.18 -26.19
N TYR A 23 26.30 -1.38 -26.67
CA TYR A 23 24.95 -1.38 -26.10
C TYR A 23 24.31 -2.73 -26.45
N THR A 24 24.24 -3.62 -25.48
CA THR A 24 23.35 -4.78 -25.60
C THR A 24 21.94 -4.29 -25.29
N LEU A 25 21.00 -4.52 -26.22
CA LEU A 25 19.57 -4.34 -25.94
C LEU A 25 19.16 -5.39 -24.92
N GLN A 26 19.25 -5.07 -23.63
CA GLN A 26 18.77 -5.93 -22.56
C GLN A 26 17.30 -5.62 -22.29
N SER A 27 16.42 -6.59 -22.54
CA SER A 27 15.06 -6.58 -22.01
C SER A 27 14.94 -7.66 -20.95
N ILE A 28 14.62 -7.27 -19.72
CA ILE A 28 14.27 -8.20 -18.65
C ILE A 28 12.75 -8.19 -18.53
N LEU A 29 12.13 -9.35 -18.72
CA LEU A 29 10.69 -9.50 -18.52
C LEU A 29 10.43 -9.70 -17.02
N SER A 30 9.49 -8.92 -16.44
CA SER A 30 9.06 -9.13 -15.06
C SER A 30 8.46 -10.54 -14.92
N PRO A 31 8.89 -11.35 -13.94
CA PRO A 31 8.23 -12.62 -13.62
C PRO A 31 6.91 -12.42 -12.87
N ILE A 32 6.64 -11.19 -12.40
CA ILE A 32 5.44 -10.86 -11.62
C ILE A 32 4.36 -10.36 -12.60
N PRO A 33 3.21 -11.03 -12.70
CA PRO A 33 2.10 -10.55 -13.52
C PRO A 33 1.59 -9.21 -12.98
N PRO A 34 1.09 -8.31 -13.85
CA PRO A 34 0.53 -7.06 -13.40
C PRO A 34 -0.71 -7.34 -12.55
N GLN A 35 -0.68 -6.90 -11.29
CA GLN A 35 -1.83 -7.00 -10.40
C GLN A 35 -2.77 -5.83 -10.70
N ILE A 36 -3.92 -6.12 -11.32
CA ILE A 36 -4.90 -5.10 -11.73
C ILE A 36 -5.54 -4.40 -10.52
N ASN A 37 -5.77 -5.14 -9.42
CA ASN A 37 -6.24 -4.59 -8.15
C ASN A 37 -5.46 -5.23 -7.00
N SER A 38 -4.76 -4.41 -6.21
CA SER A 38 -3.92 -4.89 -5.12
C SER A 38 -4.69 -5.43 -3.90
N VAL A 39 -5.96 -5.05 -3.78
CA VAL A 39 -6.80 -5.30 -2.60
C VAL A 39 -8.15 -5.86 -3.04
N SER A 40 -8.56 -6.98 -2.43
CA SER A 40 -9.86 -7.64 -2.69
C SER A 40 -10.94 -7.19 -1.70
N SER A 41 -10.55 -6.86 -0.47
CA SER A 41 -11.46 -6.44 0.59
C SER A 41 -10.73 -5.56 1.60
N TYR A 42 -11.50 -4.70 2.24
CA TYR A 42 -11.08 -3.94 3.41
C TYR A 42 -11.82 -4.41 4.64
N GLN A 43 -11.11 -4.42 5.76
CA GLN A 43 -11.68 -4.67 7.08
C GLN A 43 -11.67 -3.35 7.86
N LEU A 44 -12.82 -2.99 8.40
CA LEU A 44 -12.98 -1.89 9.32
C LEU A 44 -12.90 -2.44 10.75
N ARG A 45 -11.86 -2.06 11.47
CA ARG A 45 -11.62 -2.44 12.86
C ARG A 45 -11.93 -1.27 13.78
N CYS A 46 -12.48 -1.55 14.96
CA CYS A 46 -12.90 -0.54 15.91
C CYS A 46 -12.43 -0.90 17.31
N SER A 47 -11.79 0.02 18.01
CA SER A 47 -11.28 -0.20 19.38
C SER A 47 -12.36 -0.49 20.43
N LEU A 48 -13.63 -0.26 20.11
CA LEU A 48 -14.76 -0.55 20.99
C LEU A 48 -15.36 -1.93 20.77
N VAL A 49 -15.00 -2.61 19.69
CA VAL A 49 -15.54 -3.93 19.35
C VAL A 49 -14.72 -5.01 20.05
N ASN A 50 -15.43 -5.96 20.66
CA ASN A 50 -14.85 -7.17 21.21
C ASN A 50 -15.75 -8.36 20.87
N ASN A 51 -15.41 -9.06 19.79
CA ASN A 51 -16.12 -10.24 19.31
C ASN A 51 -15.33 -11.51 19.66
N PRO A 52 -15.76 -12.31 20.66
CA PRO A 52 -15.03 -13.50 21.09
C PRO A 52 -15.07 -14.64 20.05
N TYR A 53 -15.86 -14.50 18.98
CA TYR A 53 -16.00 -15.51 17.93
C TYR A 53 -15.17 -15.20 16.67
N CYS A 54 -14.40 -14.10 16.67
CA CYS A 54 -13.59 -13.66 15.52
C CYS A 54 -12.13 -13.48 15.93
N ILE A 55 -11.22 -13.73 14.99
CA ILE A 55 -9.80 -13.34 15.10
C ILE A 55 -9.44 -12.58 13.82
N PRO A 56 -9.02 -11.30 13.92
CA PRO A 56 -9.00 -10.47 15.13
C PRO A 56 -10.40 -10.15 15.69
N ASP A 57 -10.46 -9.85 16.99
CA ASP A 57 -11.69 -9.69 17.79
C ASP A 57 -12.34 -8.30 17.66
N ASP A 58 -11.64 -7.34 17.06
CA ASP A 58 -12.06 -5.93 16.94
C ASP A 58 -12.62 -5.57 15.55
N ILE A 59 -12.96 -6.56 14.73
CA ILE A 59 -13.55 -6.35 13.40
C ILE A 59 -15.00 -5.88 13.53
N LEU A 60 -15.29 -4.67 13.06
CA LEU A 60 -16.63 -4.09 13.00
C LEU A 60 -17.39 -4.54 11.74
N THR A 61 -16.73 -4.49 10.58
CA THR A 61 -17.29 -4.96 9.30
C THR A 61 -16.20 -5.24 8.29
N THR A 62 -16.49 -6.06 7.29
CA THR A 62 -15.64 -6.25 6.10
C THR A 62 -16.44 -5.86 4.86
N PHE A 63 -15.81 -5.17 3.93
CA PHE A 63 -16.43 -4.80 2.66
C PHE A 63 -15.46 -5.00 1.50
N ASN A 64 -16.00 -5.29 0.32
CA ASN A 64 -15.21 -5.31 -0.91
C ASN A 64 -15.30 -3.96 -1.61
N THR A 65 -14.47 -3.78 -2.64
CA THR A 65 -14.48 -2.59 -3.48
C THR A 65 -15.66 -2.53 -4.45
N ALA A 66 -16.61 -3.47 -4.40
CA ALA A 66 -17.78 -3.54 -5.28
C ALA A 66 -17.48 -3.35 -6.79
N GLY A 67 -16.30 -3.80 -7.24
CA GLY A 67 -15.86 -3.68 -8.64
C GLY A 67 -15.21 -2.33 -9.01
N THR A 68 -14.95 -1.44 -8.05
CA THR A 68 -14.19 -0.21 -8.32
C THR A 68 -12.74 -0.55 -8.65
N THR A 69 -12.19 0.11 -9.66
CA THR A 69 -10.77 0.03 -10.00
C THR A 69 -9.94 1.01 -9.18
N ILE A 70 -8.62 0.84 -9.20
CA ILE A 70 -7.67 1.79 -8.59
C ILE A 70 -7.98 3.23 -9.06
N GLY A 71 -8.01 4.17 -8.10
CA GLY A 71 -8.25 5.59 -8.36
C GLY A 71 -9.73 6.01 -8.41
N GLN A 72 -10.66 5.07 -8.25
CA GLN A 72 -12.09 5.37 -8.12
C GLN A 72 -12.51 5.47 -6.64
N LEU A 73 -13.59 6.21 -6.40
CA LEU A 73 -14.22 6.30 -5.09
C LEU A 73 -14.78 4.94 -4.68
N VAL A 74 -14.40 4.47 -3.49
CA VAL A 74 -15.00 3.30 -2.86
C VAL A 74 -16.17 3.77 -2.00
N SER A 75 -17.38 3.33 -2.33
CA SER A 75 -18.59 3.60 -1.55
C SER A 75 -19.15 2.29 -1.02
N TYR A 76 -19.28 2.19 0.30
CA TYR A 76 -19.87 1.05 0.98
C TYR A 76 -21.03 1.53 1.84
N GLN A 77 -22.22 1.04 1.53
CA GLN A 77 -23.43 1.27 2.31
C GLN A 77 -24.11 -0.08 2.55
N PRO A 78 -24.09 -0.62 3.78
CA PRO A 78 -24.74 -1.89 4.08
C PRO A 78 -26.27 -1.75 3.99
N ASN A 79 -26.95 -2.78 3.50
CA ASN A 79 -28.42 -2.80 3.42
C ASN A 79 -29.08 -2.87 4.82
N GLU A 80 -28.36 -3.46 5.78
CA GLU A 80 -28.79 -3.63 7.16
C GLU A 80 -27.63 -3.28 8.10
N PHE A 81 -27.95 -2.67 9.24
CA PHE A 81 -26.94 -2.34 10.24
C PHE A 81 -26.52 -3.60 11.01
N CYS A 82 -25.21 -3.83 11.09
CA CYS A 82 -24.63 -4.79 12.01
C CYS A 82 -24.39 -4.10 13.35
N TRP A 83 -24.94 -4.65 14.42
CA TRP A 83 -24.74 -4.16 15.78
C TRP A 83 -23.75 -5.06 16.49
N VAL A 84 -22.76 -4.45 17.14
CA VAL A 84 -21.77 -5.16 17.93
C VAL A 84 -21.76 -4.56 19.33
N ASP A 85 -21.79 -5.45 20.33
CA ASP A 85 -21.76 -5.04 21.73
C ASP A 85 -20.43 -4.36 22.04
N VAL A 86 -20.53 -3.21 22.72
CA VAL A 86 -19.39 -2.50 23.27
C VAL A 86 -19.26 -2.90 24.74
N PRO A 87 -18.08 -3.37 25.20
CA PRO A 87 -17.88 -3.67 26.61
C PRO A 87 -18.18 -2.46 27.51
N ASN A 88 -18.69 -2.72 28.70
CA ASN A 88 -18.94 -1.65 29.66
C ASN A 88 -17.63 -0.95 30.05
N GLY A 89 -17.60 0.37 29.92
CA GLY A 89 -16.41 1.16 30.24
C GLY A 89 -16.57 2.63 29.93
N SER A 90 -15.58 3.42 30.36
CA SER A 90 -15.43 4.82 29.97
C SER A 90 -14.30 4.91 28.93
N TYR A 91 -14.63 5.44 27.75
CA TYR A 91 -13.71 5.54 26.63
C TYR A 91 -13.47 7.00 26.28
N ALA A 92 -12.20 7.43 26.28
CA ALA A 92 -11.82 8.79 25.92
C ALA A 92 -11.77 9.02 24.39
N SER A 93 -11.65 7.94 23.61
CA SER A 93 -11.55 7.99 22.16
C SER A 93 -12.08 6.70 21.52
N ILE A 94 -12.45 6.81 20.24
CA ILE A 94 -12.80 5.69 19.37
C ILE A 94 -11.77 5.67 18.25
N ALA A 95 -11.05 4.55 18.10
CA ALA A 95 -10.12 4.37 17.01
C ALA A 95 -10.72 3.46 15.95
N ILE A 96 -10.78 3.97 14.72
CA ILE A 96 -11.19 3.22 13.54
C ILE A 96 -9.95 2.96 12.68
N THR A 97 -9.72 1.69 12.37
CA THR A 97 -8.59 1.26 11.55
C THR A 97 -9.12 0.57 10.30
N ILE A 98 -8.60 0.96 9.13
CA ILE A 98 -8.92 0.30 7.86
C ILE A 98 -7.70 -0.48 7.41
N VAL A 99 -7.84 -1.79 7.26
CA VAL A 99 -6.79 -2.68 6.77
C VAL A 99 -7.26 -3.43 5.53
N ASP A 100 -6.32 -3.92 4.72
CA ASP A 100 -6.60 -4.82 3.61
C ASP A 100 -6.78 -6.28 4.07
N GLN A 101 -6.98 -7.20 3.13
CA GLN A 101 -7.14 -8.63 3.41
C GLN A 101 -5.92 -9.30 4.06
N GLU A 102 -4.75 -8.67 4.00
CA GLU A 102 -3.49 -9.14 4.58
C GLU A 102 -3.16 -8.38 5.88
N GLU A 103 -4.15 -7.69 6.47
CA GLU A 103 -4.01 -6.87 7.68
C GLU A 103 -3.03 -5.70 7.56
N ARG A 104 -2.70 -5.28 6.33
CA ARG A 104 -1.86 -4.10 6.10
C ARG A 104 -2.74 -2.87 6.09
N PHE A 105 -2.23 -1.75 6.63
CA PHE A 105 -2.96 -0.48 6.59
C PHE A 105 -3.37 -0.12 5.16
N ALA A 106 -4.65 0.22 5.01
CA ALA A 106 -5.19 0.63 3.73
C ALA A 106 -4.50 1.93 3.26
N LYS A 107 -3.94 1.90 2.06
CA LYS A 107 -3.34 3.08 1.42
C LYS A 107 -4.43 3.88 0.72
N LEU A 108 -5.18 4.66 1.50
CA LEU A 108 -6.19 5.57 0.99
C LEU A 108 -5.51 6.90 0.61
N ASN A 109 -5.54 7.25 -0.66
CA ASN A 109 -4.99 8.52 -1.17
C ASN A 109 -6.15 9.47 -1.52
N ASP A 110 -6.99 9.76 -0.53
CA ASP A 110 -8.12 10.67 -0.67
C ASP A 110 -7.95 11.85 0.31
N THR A 111 -8.30 13.05 -0.15
CA THR A 111 -8.32 14.26 0.68
C THR A 111 -9.55 14.27 1.59
N ASN A 112 -10.62 13.55 1.23
CA ASN A 112 -11.87 13.51 1.98
C ASN A 112 -12.29 12.07 2.26
N LEU A 113 -12.67 11.81 3.51
CA LEU A 113 -13.16 10.50 3.95
C LEU A 113 -14.38 10.71 4.85
N LEU A 114 -15.48 10.03 4.51
CA LEU A 114 -16.73 10.05 5.28
C LEU A 114 -16.96 8.68 5.90
N ILE A 115 -17.03 8.62 7.22
CA ILE A 115 -17.44 7.42 7.98
C ILE A 115 -18.65 7.80 8.83
N SER A 116 -19.77 7.09 8.64
CA SER A 116 -20.96 7.24 9.49
C SER A 116 -21.01 6.10 10.50
N LEU A 117 -20.84 6.43 11.78
CA LEU A 117 -20.97 5.49 12.89
C LEU A 117 -22.27 5.77 13.64
N ILE A 118 -23.00 4.71 13.99
CA ILE A 118 -24.22 4.81 14.81
C ILE A 118 -23.94 4.11 16.14
N ILE A 119 -24.18 4.82 17.23
CA ILE A 119 -24.09 4.29 18.60
C ILE A 119 -25.50 4.29 19.15
N ASN A 120 -25.96 3.13 19.62
CA ASN A 120 -27.28 2.98 20.22
C ASN A 120 -27.13 2.67 21.71
N GLU A 121 -27.84 3.44 22.54
CA GLU A 121 -27.96 3.19 23.97
C GLU A 121 -29.33 2.56 24.22
N LEU A 122 -29.34 1.36 24.81
CA LEU A 122 -30.57 0.78 25.32
C LEU A 122 -30.92 1.50 26.62
N ALA A 123 -31.85 2.45 26.56
CA ALA A 123 -32.41 3.06 27.75
C ALA A 123 -33.17 2.00 28.54
N TYR A 124 -32.63 1.59 29.69
CA TYR A 124 -33.37 0.77 30.64
C TYR A 124 -34.45 1.66 31.29
N SER A 125 -35.73 1.34 31.10
CA SER A 125 -36.81 1.95 31.88
C SER A 125 -36.76 1.40 33.31
N LEU A 126 -36.60 2.29 34.29
CA LEU A 126 -36.72 1.98 35.72
C LEU A 126 -38.16 1.59 36.09
#